data_AF-A0A0H2QYR5-F1
#
_entry.id   AF-A0A0H2QYR5-F1
#
_cell.length_a   1.000
_cell.length_b   1.000
_cell.length_c   1.000
_cell.angle_alpha   90.00
_cell.angle_beta   90.00
_cell.angle_gamma   90.00
#
_symmetry.space_group_name_H-M   'P 1'
#
loop_
_entity.id
_entity.type
_entity.pdbx_description
1 polymer ?
#
loop_
_entity_poly.entity_id
_entity_poly.type
_entity_poly.pdbx_seq_one_letter_code
_entity_poly.pdbx_strand_id
1 'polypeptide(L)'
;MVRHALSEARKKLDEGDKKEQAYLKAIAEYKAEQAKPEGEPRKGLREVAGKYKISPTGLGKHVKGGKSIQENNVAKQLLTEAEERKILELRIPNLLRFRYFTGTRKR
;
A
#
# COMPACT_ATOMS: atom_id res chain seq x y z
N MET A 1 30.41 -25.96 27.18
CA MET A 1 29.00 -25.51 27.03
C MET A 1 28.84 -24.16 26.33
N VAL A 2 29.65 -23.13 26.63
CA VAL A 2 29.52 -21.77 26.02
C VAL A 2 29.68 -21.72 24.49
N ARG A 3 30.59 -22.52 23.91
CA ARG A 3 30.80 -22.57 22.44
C ARG A 3 29.59 -23.09 21.66
N HIS A 4 28.81 -24.01 22.24
CA HIS A 4 27.61 -24.53 21.60
C HIS A 4 26.48 -23.48 21.60
N ALA A 5 26.31 -22.76 22.70
CA ALA A 5 25.32 -21.68 22.79
C ALA A 5 25.58 -20.55 21.77
N LEU A 6 26.85 -20.15 21.58
CA LEU A 6 27.22 -19.15 20.57
C LEU A 6 26.99 -19.65 19.13
N SER A 7 27.23 -20.94 18.87
CA SER A 7 26.96 -21.56 17.57
C SER A 7 25.47 -21.62 17.26
N GLU A 8 24.64 -21.99 18.24
CA GLU A 8 23.18 -21.99 18.09
C GLU A 8 22.62 -20.58 17.91
N ALA A 9 23.15 -19.58 18.63
CA ALA A 9 22.76 -18.18 18.46
C ALA A 9 23.06 -17.69 17.03
N ARG A 10 24.24 -18.01 16.48
CA ARG A 10 24.61 -17.65 15.11
C ARG A 10 23.72 -18.32 14.07
N LYS A 11 23.40 -19.62 14.24
CA LYS A 11 22.47 -20.33 13.35
C LYS A 11 21.08 -19.67 13.34
N LYS A 12 20.57 -19.25 14.51
CA LYS A 12 19.29 -18.54 14.60
C LYS A 12 19.30 -17.19 13.90
N LEU A 13 20.41 -16.45 13.98
CA LEU A 13 20.59 -15.19 13.24
C LEU A 13 20.62 -15.45 11.73
N ASP A 14 21.44 -16.40 11.26
CA ASP A 14 21.53 -16.76 9.85
C ASP A 14 20.17 -17.23 9.27
N GLU A 15 19.37 -17.94 10.08
CA GLU A 15 18.00 -18.32 9.73
C GLU A 15 17.03 -17.14 9.68
N GLY A 16 17.19 -16.17 10.57
CA GLY A 16 16.46 -14.89 10.56
C GLY A 16 16.73 -14.12 9.27
N ASP A 17 18.01 -13.93 8.93
CA ASP A 17 18.45 -13.21 7.75
C ASP A 17 17.92 -13.84 6.46
N LYS A 18 17.95 -15.18 6.36
CA LYS A 18 17.39 -15.90 5.22
C LYS A 18 15.89 -15.67 5.06
N LYS A 19 15.14 -15.65 6.17
CA LYS A 19 13.71 -15.36 6.15
C LYS A 19 13.46 -13.92 5.71
N GLU A 20 14.18 -12.95 6.26
CA GLU A 20 14.04 -11.55 5.87
C GLU A 20 14.36 -11.33 4.39
N GLN A 21 15.44 -11.92 3.88
CA GLN A 21 15.77 -11.87 2.46
C GLN A 21 14.67 -12.46 1.58
N ALA A 22 14.03 -13.55 2.02
CA ALA A 22 12.90 -14.14 1.30
C ALA A 22 11.69 -13.19 1.26
N TYR A 23 11.39 -12.51 2.38
CA TYR A 23 10.34 -11.48 2.43
C TYR A 23 10.65 -10.30 1.50
N LEU A 24 11.88 -9.78 1.51
CA LEU A 24 12.28 -8.66 0.66
C LEU A 24 12.14 -9.01 -0.83
N LYS A 25 12.58 -10.21 -1.24
CA LYS A 25 12.42 -10.70 -2.61
C LYS A 25 10.95 -10.85 -3.00
N ALA A 26 10.13 -11.42 -2.11
CA ALA A 26 8.69 -11.58 -2.34
C ALA A 26 7.96 -10.22 -2.47
N ILE A 27 8.35 -9.22 -1.67
CA ILE A 27 7.78 -7.86 -1.75
C ILE A 27 8.15 -7.20 -3.08
N ALA A 28 9.41 -7.31 -3.50
CA ALA A 28 9.88 -6.75 -4.76
C ALA A 28 9.15 -7.38 -5.96
N GLU A 29 9.03 -8.71 -5.99
CA GLU A 29 8.30 -9.42 -7.05
C GLU A 29 6.82 -9.05 -7.06
N TYR A 30 6.17 -8.98 -5.89
CA TYR A 30 4.78 -8.56 -5.82
C TYR A 30 4.56 -7.13 -6.33
N LYS A 31 5.43 -6.18 -5.96
CA LYS A 31 5.35 -4.80 -6.46
C LYS A 31 5.56 -4.73 -7.97
N ALA A 32 6.51 -5.50 -8.51
CA ALA A 32 6.75 -5.58 -9.94
C ALA A 32 5.54 -6.14 -10.70
N GLU A 33 4.90 -7.19 -10.17
CA GLU A 33 3.67 -7.78 -10.72
C GLU A 33 2.48 -6.80 -10.70
N GLN A 34 2.34 -5.98 -9.65
CA GLN A 34 1.29 -4.96 -9.57
C GLN A 34 1.55 -3.73 -10.46
N ALA A 35 2.81 -3.46 -10.81
CA ALA A 35 3.19 -2.37 -11.70
C ALA A 35 2.96 -2.68 -13.19
N LYS A 36 2.58 -3.91 -13.54
CA LYS A 36 2.28 -4.30 -14.92
C LYS A 36 1.07 -3.53 -15.48
N PRO A 37 1.11 -3.13 -16.76
CA PRO A 37 0.01 -2.39 -17.40
C PRO A 37 -1.31 -3.18 -17.38
N GLU A 38 -2.44 -2.47 -17.47
CA GLU A 38 -3.77 -3.08 -17.51
C GLU A 38 -3.91 -3.96 -18.77
N GLY A 39 -4.09 -5.27 -18.57
CA GLY A 39 -4.24 -6.24 -19.66
C GLY A 39 -3.41 -7.52 -19.49
N GLU A 40 -2.35 -7.50 -18.67
CA GLU A 40 -1.58 -8.71 -18.35
C GLU A 40 -2.12 -9.43 -17.10
N PRO A 41 -2.06 -10.78 -17.06
CA PRO A 41 -2.42 -11.53 -15.86
C PRO A 41 -1.45 -11.18 -14.72
N ARG A 42 -1.95 -10.42 -13.74
CA ARG A 42 -1.20 -10.04 -12.54
C ARG A 42 -1.21 -11.18 -11.52
N LYS A 43 -0.05 -11.52 -10.99
CA LYS A 43 0.02 -12.51 -9.91
C LYS A 43 -0.47 -11.95 -8.58
N GLY A 44 -1.30 -12.73 -7.90
CA GLY A 44 -1.86 -12.38 -6.60
C GLY A 44 -0.88 -12.59 -5.44
N LEU A 45 -1.22 -12.04 -4.27
CA LEU A 45 -0.41 -12.23 -3.04
C LEU A 45 -0.18 -13.71 -2.70
N ARG A 46 -1.17 -14.58 -2.94
CA ARG A 46 -1.07 -16.01 -2.65
C ARG A 46 -0.03 -16.72 -3.51
N GLU A 47 0.02 -16.38 -4.80
CA GLU A 47 0.94 -17.00 -5.77
C GLU A 47 2.39 -16.59 -5.48
N VAL A 48 2.62 -15.30 -5.23
CA VAL A 48 3.95 -14.80 -4.88
C VAL A 48 4.39 -15.37 -3.53
N ALA A 49 3.51 -15.42 -2.52
CA ALA A 49 3.82 -16.00 -1.22
C ALA A 49 4.17 -17.50 -1.32
N GLY A 50 3.47 -18.26 -2.16
CA GLY A 50 3.73 -19.67 -2.41
C GLY A 50 5.13 -19.93 -2.97
N LYS A 51 5.59 -19.09 -3.91
CA LYS A 51 6.93 -19.21 -4.52
C LYS A 51 8.07 -19.09 -3.50
N TYR A 52 7.90 -18.23 -2.50
CA TYR A 52 8.91 -17.98 -1.46
C TYR A 52 8.69 -18.78 -0.17
N LYS A 53 7.67 -19.66 -0.11
CA LYS A 53 7.28 -20.41 1.10
C LYS A 53 6.99 -19.52 2.30
N ILE A 54 6.34 -18.38 2.05
CA ILE A 54 5.99 -17.37 3.04
C ILE A 54 4.47 -17.37 3.26
N SER A 55 4.01 -16.95 4.44
CA SER A 55 2.58 -16.77 4.69
C SER A 55 2.00 -15.60 3.87
N PRO A 56 0.88 -15.78 3.15
CA PRO A 56 0.24 -14.69 2.41
C PRO A 56 -0.14 -13.49 3.29
N THR A 57 -0.56 -13.77 4.52
CA THR A 57 -0.86 -12.77 5.56
C THR A 57 0.38 -12.01 6.00
N GLY A 58 1.51 -12.68 6.20
CA GLY A 58 2.78 -12.04 6.53
C GLY A 58 3.23 -11.11 5.40
N LEU A 59 3.25 -11.62 4.16
CA LEU A 59 3.61 -10.83 2.98
C LEU A 59 2.72 -9.59 2.86
N GLY A 60 1.41 -9.74 3.03
CA GLY A 60 0.46 -8.63 3.00
C GLY A 60 0.73 -7.54 4.05
N LYS A 61 1.16 -7.92 5.26
CA LYS A 61 1.55 -6.95 6.30
C LYS A 61 2.81 -6.19 5.90
N HIS A 62 3.84 -6.88 5.39
CA HIS A 62 5.09 -6.23 4.98
C HIS A 62 4.90 -5.32 3.77
N VAL A 63 4.10 -5.72 2.77
CA VAL A 63 3.76 -4.86 1.62
C VAL A 63 3.08 -3.57 2.05
N LYS A 64 2.24 -3.62 3.08
CA LYS A 64 1.53 -2.47 3.66
C LYS A 64 2.37 -1.68 4.68
N GLY A 65 3.66 -2.00 4.85
CA GLY A 65 4.54 -1.34 5.80
C GLY A 65 4.19 -1.57 7.26
N GLY A 66 3.56 -2.70 7.60
CA GLY A 66 3.16 -3.04 8.97
C GLY A 66 1.88 -2.34 9.44
N LYS A 67 1.26 -1.49 8.61
CA LYS A 67 0.04 -0.78 8.97
C LYS A 67 -1.13 -1.71 9.22
N SER A 68 -1.91 -1.45 10.26
CA SER A 68 -3.13 -2.20 10.56
C SER A 68 -4.18 -2.01 9.44
N ILE A 69 -5.17 -2.91 9.36
CA ILE A 69 -6.26 -2.78 8.37
C ILE A 69 -7.02 -1.47 8.61
N GLN A 70 -7.22 -1.09 9.87
CA GLN A 70 -7.83 0.18 10.26
C GLN A 70 -7.00 1.37 9.78
N GLU A 71 -5.68 1.40 10.01
CA GLU A 71 -4.81 2.48 9.51
C GLU A 71 -4.83 2.61 7.99
N ASN A 72 -4.88 1.50 7.27
CA ASN A 72 -5.01 1.53 5.81
C ASN A 72 -6.38 2.03 5.36
N ASN A 73 -7.46 1.66 6.05
CA ASN A 73 -8.80 2.14 5.70
C ASN A 73 -8.95 3.63 6.01
N VAL A 74 -8.37 4.12 7.11
CA VAL A 74 -8.29 5.55 7.44
C VAL A 74 -7.47 6.28 6.38
N ALA A 75 -6.30 5.75 5.99
CA ALA A 75 -5.48 6.32 4.93
C ALA A 75 -6.15 6.34 3.55
N LYS A 76 -7.09 5.41 3.27
CA LYS A 76 -7.90 5.40 2.05
C LYS A 76 -9.09 6.37 2.10
N GLN A 77 -9.58 6.68 3.31
CA GLN A 77 -10.69 7.61 3.51
C GLN A 77 -10.22 9.07 3.48
N LEU A 78 -9.00 9.34 3.91
CA LEU A 78 -8.37 10.64 3.75
C LEU A 78 -8.01 10.83 2.28
N LEU A 79 -8.69 11.78 1.63
CA LEU A 79 -8.38 12.20 0.28
C LEU A 79 -6.93 12.70 0.25
N THR A 80 -6.19 12.32 -0.79
CA THR A 80 -4.87 12.93 -1.01
C THR A 80 -5.04 14.41 -1.34
N GLU A 81 -4.08 15.27 -0.99
CA GLU A 81 -4.14 16.72 -1.26
C GLU A 81 -4.44 17.03 -2.75
N ALA A 82 -4.00 16.14 -3.65
CA ALA A 82 -4.27 16.24 -5.08
C ALA A 82 -5.76 15.97 -5.43
N GLU A 83 -6.41 15.05 -4.73
CA GLU A 83 -7.84 14.77 -4.88
C GLU A 83 -8.70 15.88 -4.26
N GLU A 84 -8.29 16.43 -3.11
CA GLU A 84 -8.94 17.58 -2.49
C GLU A 84 -8.89 18.82 -3.40
N ARG A 85 -7.75 19.09 -4.05
CA ARG A 85 -7.61 20.18 -5.03
C ARG A 85 -8.54 20.01 -6.22
N LYS A 86 -8.66 18.80 -6.78
CA LYS A 86 -9.61 18.54 -7.89
C LYS A 86 -11.07 18.78 -7.48
N ILE A 87 -11.44 18.41 -6.26
CA ILE A 87 -12.80 18.67 -5.74
C ILE A 87 -13.04 20.18 -5.59
N LEU A 88 -12.05 20.92 -5.08
CA LEU A 88 -12.13 22.39 -4.98
C LEU A 88 -12.23 23.05 -6.35
N GLU A 89 -11.42 22.63 -7.34
CA GLU A 89 -11.49 23.12 -8.71
C GLU A 89 -12.86 22.86 -9.36
N LEU A 90 -13.47 21.70 -9.12
CA LEU A 90 -14.82 21.38 -9.59
C LEU A 90 -15.92 22.18 -8.87
N ARG A 91 -15.67 22.62 -7.63
CA ARG A 91 -16.66 23.33 -6.80
C ARG A 91 -16.67 24.85 -7.03
N ILE A 92 -15.54 25.44 -7.42
CA ILE A 92 -15.41 26.88 -7.73
C ILE A 92 -16.32 27.36 -8.89
N PRO A 93 -16.45 26.67 -10.04
CA PRO A 93 -17.32 27.15 -11.12
C PRO A 93 -18.82 27.16 -10.76
N ASN A 94 -19.25 26.32 -9.81
CA ASN A 94 -20.64 26.30 -9.36
C ASN A 94 -20.99 27.44 -8.40
N LEU A 95 -20.04 27.93 -7.59
CA LEU A 95 -20.29 29.06 -6.68
C LEU A 95 -20.35 30.42 -7.40
N LEU A 96 -19.64 30.56 -8.53
CA LEU A 96 -19.69 31.76 -9.37
C LEU A 96 -20.97 31.86 -10.21
N ARG A 97 -21.69 30.75 -10.47
CA ARG A 97 -22.96 30.77 -11.19
C ARG A 97 -24.14 31.30 -10.38
N PHE A 98 -24.14 31.15 -9.06
CA PHE A 98 -25.25 31.61 -8.22
C PHE A 98 -25.18 33.10 -7.85
N ARG A 99 -24.01 33.74 -7.97
CA ARG A 99 -23.84 35.14 -7.55
C ARG A 99 -24.29 36.18 -8.58
N TYR A 100 -24.65 35.77 -9.79
CA TYR A 100 -25.11 36.66 -10.87
C TYR A 100 -26.61 36.53 -11.23
N PHE A 101 -27.40 35.71 -10.51
CA PHE A 101 -28.81 35.48 -10.87
C PHE A 101 -29.85 36.21 -10.00
N THR A 102 -29.44 37.01 -9.01
CA THR A 102 -30.36 37.81 -8.19
C THR A 102 -30.08 39.30 -8.34
N GLY A 103 -30.35 39.84 -9.52
CA GLY A 103 -30.17 41.27 -9.74
C GLY A 103 -30.69 41.76 -11.08
N THR A 104 -32.02 41.72 -11.26
CA THR A 104 -32.84 42.84 -11.77
C THR A 104 -34.23 42.32 -12.18
N ARG A 105 -35.27 42.63 -11.40
CA ARG A 105 -36.60 42.88 -11.97
C ARG A 105 -37.00 44.30 -11.57
N LYS A 106 -36.82 45.22 -12.52
CA LYS A 106 -37.52 46.50 -12.58
C LYS A 106 -38.94 46.24 -13.09
N ARG A 107 -39.94 46.55 -12.28
CA ARG A 107 -41.14 47.37 -12.54
C ARG A 107 -42.21 47.00 -11.54
#